data_AF-A0A314Z3W5-F1
#
_entry.id   AF-A0A314Z3W5-F1
#
_cell.length_a   1.000
_cell.length_b   1.000
_cell.length_c   1.000
_cell.angle_alpha   90.00
_cell.angle_beta   90.00
_cell.angle_gamma   90.00
#
_symmetry.space_group_name_H-M   'P 1'
#
loop_
_entity.id
_entity.type
_entity.pdbx_description
1 polymer ?
#
loop_
_entity_poly.entity_id
_entity_poly.type
_entity_poly.pdbx_seq_one_letter_code
_entity_poly.pdbx_strand_id
1 'polypeptide(L)'
;MHSIFASWVIILGLLGACASRRAEARAFFVFGDSLVDSGNNDYLATTARADSYPYGIDYPTRRPTGRFSNGLNIPDIISEQLGSEPTLPYLSPQLTGQNLLVGANFASAGIGILNDTGIQFVSPLFNSLIAMSN
;
A
#
# COMPACT_ATOMS: atom_id res chain seq x y z
N MET A 1 -41.99 9.67 32.83
CA MET A 1 -41.32 10.58 31.88
C MET A 1 -39.81 10.67 32.13
N HIS A 2 -39.34 10.87 33.37
CA HIS A 2 -37.90 10.93 33.70
C HIS A 2 -37.08 9.65 33.39
N SER A 3 -37.65 8.46 33.62
CA SER A 3 -36.97 7.17 33.36
C SER A 3 -36.72 6.89 31.87
N ILE A 4 -37.64 7.32 30.99
CA ILE A 4 -37.52 7.15 29.54
C ILE A 4 -36.38 8.03 29.01
N PHE A 5 -36.28 9.26 29.51
CA PHE A 5 -35.21 10.19 29.14
C PHE A 5 -33.83 9.65 29.55
N ALA A 6 -33.70 9.10 30.75
CA ALA A 6 -32.46 8.47 31.21
C ALA A 6 -32.05 7.29 30.33
N SER A 7 -33.00 6.46 29.89
CA SER A 7 -32.74 5.33 28.99
C SER A 7 -32.19 5.78 27.63
N TRP A 8 -32.76 6.85 27.05
CA TRP A 8 -32.26 7.42 25.78
C TRP A 8 -30.85 8.00 25.90
N VAL A 9 -30.54 8.66 27.02
CA VAL A 9 -29.20 9.19 27.28
C VAL A 9 -28.18 8.06 27.42
N ILE A 10 -28.55 6.96 28.08
CA ILE A 10 -27.69 5.77 28.20
C ILE A 10 -27.49 5.10 26.83
N ILE A 11 -28.54 4.97 26.02
CA ILE A 11 -28.44 4.39 24.67
C ILE A 11 -27.56 5.26 23.76
N LEU A 12 -27.71 6.59 23.79
CA LEU A 12 -26.84 7.52 23.05
C LEU A 12 -25.39 7.45 23.53
N GLY A 13 -25.17 7.33 24.85
CA GLY A 13 -23.84 7.16 25.43
C GLY A 13 -23.17 5.84 25.04
N LEU A 14 -23.93 4.74 25.02
CA LEU A 14 -23.46 3.42 24.59
C LEU A 14 -23.18 3.36 23.08
N LEU A 15 -24.01 4.02 22.27
CA LEU A 15 -23.78 4.18 20.83
C LEU A 15 -22.51 5.01 20.55
N GLY A 16 -22.26 6.06 21.34
CA GLY A 16 -21.05 6.88 21.25
C GLY A 16 -19.78 6.16 21.72
N ALA A 17 -19.87 5.31 22.74
CA ALA A 17 -18.74 4.51 23.22
C ALA A 17 -18.34 3.37 22.27
N CYS A 18 -19.22 2.98 21.35
CA CYS A 18 -18.93 2.05 20.26
C CYS A 18 -18.21 2.73 19.07
N ALA A 19 -18.07 4.06 19.08
CA ALA A 19 -17.33 4.78 18.05
C ALA A 19 -15.83 4.52 18.18
N SER A 20 -15.40 3.46 17.49
CA SER A 20 -14.10 3.18 16.91
C SER A 20 -12.89 3.72 17.69
N ARG A 21 -12.17 2.81 18.37
CA ARG A 21 -10.73 3.01 18.56
C ARG A 21 -10.13 3.21 17.17
N ARG A 22 -9.84 4.44 16.77
CA ARG A 22 -9.03 4.69 15.59
C ARG A 22 -7.70 3.98 15.85
N ALA A 23 -7.40 2.96 15.06
CA ALA A 23 -6.06 2.41 15.00
C ALA A 23 -5.13 3.62 14.81
N GLU A 24 -4.13 3.74 15.67
CA GLU A 24 -3.10 4.75 15.52
C GLU A 24 -2.53 4.59 14.11
N ALA A 25 -2.75 5.59 13.24
CA ALA A 25 -2.42 5.47 11.83
C ALA A 25 -0.90 5.32 11.70
N ARG A 26 -0.45 4.10 11.41
CA ARG A 26 0.95 3.79 11.15
C ARG A 26 1.15 3.80 9.64
N ALA A 27 1.95 4.75 9.17
CA ALA A 27 2.39 4.75 7.79
C ALA A 27 3.25 3.51 7.53
N PHE A 28 2.98 2.81 6.43
CA PHE A 28 3.70 1.61 6.02
C PHE A 28 4.50 1.90 4.75
N PHE A 29 5.83 1.79 4.84
CA PHE A 29 6.71 2.02 3.71
C PHE A 29 7.40 0.72 3.32
N VAL A 30 7.32 0.39 2.03
CA VAL A 30 7.80 -0.89 1.49
C VAL A 30 8.96 -0.62 0.56
N PHE A 31 10.04 -1.39 0.74
CA PHE A 31 11.23 -1.33 -0.11
C PHE A 31 11.61 -2.76 -0.51
N GLY A 32 12.08 -2.95 -1.73
CA GLY A 32 12.52 -4.26 -2.20
C GLY A 32 12.45 -4.41 -3.72
N ASP A 33 12.34 -5.66 -4.15
CA ASP A 33 12.33 -6.06 -5.56
C ASP A 33 10.92 -6.44 -6.04
N SER A 34 10.84 -7.25 -7.10
CA SER A 34 9.59 -7.75 -7.69
C SER A 34 8.66 -8.44 -6.69
N LEU A 35 9.19 -9.10 -5.66
CA LEU A 35 8.40 -9.90 -4.72
C LEU A 35 7.47 -9.04 -3.86
N VAL A 36 7.82 -7.76 -3.69
CA VAL A 36 7.07 -6.80 -2.89
C VAL A 36 6.62 -5.59 -3.72
N ASP A 37 6.86 -5.59 -5.03
CA ASP A 37 6.39 -4.55 -5.95
C ASP A 37 4.85 -4.61 -6.09
N SER A 38 4.22 -3.44 -5.99
CA SER A 38 2.77 -3.25 -6.15
C SER A 38 2.38 -2.62 -7.49
N GLY A 39 3.33 -2.44 -8.41
CA GLY A 39 3.12 -1.92 -9.77
C GLY A 39 3.95 -0.69 -10.12
N ASN A 40 5.08 -0.42 -9.44
CA ASN A 40 5.95 0.72 -9.81
C ASN A 40 6.47 0.59 -11.24
N ASN A 41 6.73 -0.63 -11.68
CA ASN A 41 7.29 -0.89 -13.00
C ASN A 41 6.36 -0.53 -14.16
N ASP A 42 5.05 -0.43 -13.91
CA ASP A 42 4.08 -0.03 -14.94
C ASP A 42 4.26 1.45 -15.35
N TYR A 43 4.88 2.25 -14.48
CA TYR A 43 5.20 3.67 -14.68
C TYR A 43 6.60 3.91 -15.26
N LEU A 44 7.40 2.86 -15.45
CA LEU A 44 8.79 2.94 -15.91
C LEU A 44 8.94 2.38 -17.32
N ALA A 45 9.87 2.90 -18.12
CA ALA A 45 10.14 2.38 -19.47
C ALA A 45 10.94 1.06 -19.41
N THR A 46 10.31 0.00 -18.90
CA THR A 46 10.89 -1.34 -18.67
C THR A 46 10.01 -2.44 -19.22
N THR A 47 10.63 -3.56 -19.60
CA THR A 47 9.95 -4.81 -19.95
C THR A 47 9.62 -5.68 -18.73
N ALA A 48 10.22 -5.40 -17.57
CA ALA A 48 9.94 -6.08 -16.32
C ALA A 48 8.62 -5.56 -15.74
N ARG A 49 7.47 -5.93 -16.32
CA ARG A 49 6.12 -5.51 -15.89
C ARG A 49 5.25 -6.72 -15.58
N ALA A 50 4.31 -6.56 -14.66
CA ALA A 50 3.33 -7.57 -14.28
C ALA A 50 1.90 -7.11 -14.62
N ASP A 51 1.75 -6.53 -15.81
CA ASP A 51 0.53 -5.95 -16.37
C ASP A 51 -0.21 -6.91 -17.36
N SER A 52 0.22 -8.16 -17.42
CA SER A 52 -0.29 -9.17 -18.36
C SER A 52 -0.60 -10.51 -17.69
N TYR A 53 -1.33 -11.37 -18.39
CA TYR A 53 -1.59 -12.74 -17.94
C TYR A 53 -0.27 -13.52 -17.75
N PRO A 54 -0.09 -14.33 -16.68
CA PRO A 54 -1.08 -14.81 -15.71
C PRO A 54 -1.25 -13.96 -14.44
N TYR A 55 -0.69 -12.75 -14.37
CA TYR A 55 -0.71 -11.96 -13.13
C TYR A 55 -2.13 -11.49 -12.77
N GLY A 56 -2.43 -11.50 -11.47
CA GLY A 56 -3.70 -11.03 -10.93
C GLY A 56 -4.92 -11.95 -11.11
N ILE A 57 -4.75 -13.21 -11.53
CA ILE A 57 -5.88 -14.16 -11.70
C ILE A 57 -6.63 -14.48 -10.39
N ASP A 58 -5.92 -14.47 -9.27
CA ASP A 58 -6.43 -14.73 -7.92
C ASP A 58 -6.73 -13.42 -7.17
N TYR A 59 -6.42 -12.26 -7.76
CA TYR A 59 -6.75 -10.96 -7.19
C TYR A 59 -8.28 -10.75 -7.22
N PRO A 60 -8.88 -10.01 -6.26
CA PRO A 60 -10.32 -9.79 -6.23
C PRO A 60 -10.92 -9.24 -7.54
N THR A 61 -10.17 -8.41 -8.26
CA THR A 61 -10.60 -7.85 -9.56
C THR A 61 -10.38 -8.80 -10.75
N ARG A 62 -9.62 -9.89 -10.57
CA ARG A 62 -9.17 -10.84 -11.60
C ARG A 62 -8.49 -10.17 -12.80
N ARG A 63 -7.79 -9.06 -12.55
CA ARG A 63 -7.05 -8.30 -13.56
C ARG A 63 -5.60 -8.17 -13.13
N PRO A 64 -4.65 -8.05 -14.08
CA PRO A 64 -3.27 -7.70 -13.76
C PRO A 64 -3.23 -6.42 -12.94
N THR A 65 -2.44 -6.43 -11.86
CA THR A 65 -2.36 -5.32 -10.89
C THR A 65 -0.98 -4.68 -10.83
N GLY A 66 -0.02 -5.13 -11.65
CA GLY A 66 1.38 -4.73 -11.54
C GLY A 66 2.17 -5.50 -10.47
N ARG A 67 1.50 -6.40 -9.72
CA ARG A 67 2.15 -7.32 -8.77
C ARG A 67 2.69 -8.54 -9.51
N PHE A 68 3.92 -8.93 -9.23
CA PHE A 68 4.54 -10.16 -9.74
C PHE A 68 4.00 -11.41 -9.03
N SER A 69 2.68 -11.53 -8.92
CA SER A 69 1.98 -12.65 -8.35
C SER A 69 0.59 -12.81 -8.96
N ASN A 70 -0.07 -13.94 -8.67
CA ASN A 70 -1.46 -14.14 -9.09
C ASN A 70 -2.44 -13.28 -8.29
N GLY A 71 -2.05 -12.74 -7.13
CA GLY A 71 -2.98 -12.10 -6.20
C GLY A 71 -2.28 -11.06 -5.33
N LEU A 72 -2.50 -11.16 -4.02
CA LEU A 72 -1.89 -10.28 -3.03
C LEU A 72 -0.41 -10.65 -2.83
N ASN A 73 0.44 -9.63 -2.67
CA ASN A 73 1.83 -9.80 -2.25
C ASN A 73 1.96 -9.66 -0.73
N ILE A 74 3.16 -9.88 -0.19
CA ILE A 74 3.42 -9.80 1.26
C ILE A 74 3.03 -8.43 1.85
N PRO A 75 3.38 -7.28 1.24
CA PRO A 75 2.91 -5.98 1.69
C PRO A 75 1.39 -5.85 1.82
N ASP A 76 0.63 -6.36 0.87
CA ASP A 76 -0.83 -6.29 0.94
C ASP A 76 -1.38 -7.05 2.16
N ILE A 77 -0.85 -8.25 2.41
CA ILE A 77 -1.25 -9.08 3.55
C ILE A 77 -0.88 -8.38 4.86
N ILE A 78 0.27 -7.71 4.92
CA ILE A 78 0.67 -6.91 6.08
C ILE A 78 -0.29 -5.73 6.27
N SER A 79 -0.63 -4.99 5.21
CA SER A 79 -1.62 -3.90 5.27
C SER A 79 -2.97 -4.39 5.78
N GLU A 80 -3.45 -5.54 5.32
CA GLU A 80 -4.68 -6.17 5.82
C GLU A 80 -4.60 -6.49 7.32
N GLN A 81 -3.47 -7.02 7.79
CA GLN A 81 -3.25 -7.30 9.21
C GLN A 81 -3.14 -6.05 10.07
N LEU A 82 -2.63 -4.96 9.51
CA LEU A 82 -2.59 -3.63 10.15
C LEU A 82 -3.97 -2.94 10.14
N GLY A 83 -4.95 -3.48 9.40
CA GLY A 83 -6.23 -2.83 9.17
C GLY A 83 -6.10 -1.51 8.39
N SER A 84 -5.05 -1.37 7.59
CA SER A 84 -4.80 -0.22 6.72
C SER A 84 -5.17 -0.53 5.28
N GLU A 85 -5.35 0.52 4.47
CA GLU A 85 -5.40 0.34 3.03
C GLU A 85 -4.03 -0.15 2.51
N PRO A 86 -4.00 -0.89 1.38
CA PRO A 86 -2.76 -1.26 0.72
C PRO A 86 -1.96 -0.03 0.28
N THR A 87 -0.64 -0.08 0.43
CA THR A 87 0.25 1.00 -0.02
C THR A 87 0.25 1.11 -1.55
N LEU A 88 0.13 2.33 -2.07
CA LEU A 88 0.22 2.59 -3.50
C LEU A 88 1.68 2.55 -3.99
N PRO A 89 1.91 2.25 -5.29
CA PRO A 89 3.21 2.43 -5.91
C PRO A 89 3.69 3.88 -5.76
N TYR A 90 4.97 4.09 -5.45
CA TYR A 90 5.58 5.41 -5.33
C TYR A 90 5.36 6.28 -6.56
N LEU A 91 5.44 5.69 -7.75
CA LEU A 91 5.29 6.39 -9.03
C LEU A 91 3.82 6.62 -9.42
N SER A 92 2.86 6.18 -8.61
CA SER A 92 1.44 6.36 -8.85
C SER A 92 1.04 7.83 -8.71
N PRO A 93 0.33 8.43 -9.70
CA PRO A 93 -0.27 9.75 -9.57
C PRO A 93 -1.30 9.84 -8.44
N GLN A 94 -1.82 8.71 -7.99
CA GLN A 94 -2.79 8.62 -6.89
C GLN A 94 -2.12 8.68 -5.50
N LEU A 95 -0.79 8.57 -5.41
CA LEU A 95 -0.05 8.70 -4.16
C LEU A 95 0.09 10.17 -3.75
N THR A 96 -1.03 10.77 -3.36
CA THR A 96 -1.11 12.16 -2.90
C THR A 96 -2.06 12.30 -1.73
N GLY A 97 -1.94 13.39 -0.96
CA GLY A 97 -2.86 13.70 0.14
C GLY A 97 -2.92 12.59 1.20
N GLN A 98 -4.12 12.09 1.48
CA GLN A 98 -4.36 11.06 2.51
C GLN A 98 -3.73 9.71 2.15
N ASN A 99 -3.58 9.39 0.86
CA ASN A 99 -2.96 8.13 0.44
C ASN A 99 -1.48 8.09 0.80
N LEU A 100 -0.79 9.23 0.81
CA LEU A 100 0.61 9.31 1.25
C LEU A 100 0.74 9.06 2.76
N LEU A 101 -0.30 9.36 3.56
CA LEU A 101 -0.30 9.12 5.00
C LEU A 101 -0.45 7.63 5.35
N VAL A 102 -1.04 6.83 4.45
CA VAL A 102 -1.04 5.36 4.55
C VAL A 102 0.37 4.80 4.36
N GLY A 103 1.19 5.50 3.57
CA GLY A 103 2.56 5.14 3.22
C GLY A 103 2.70 4.85 1.72
N ALA A 104 3.84 4.31 1.32
CA ALA A 104 4.18 4.15 -0.10
C ALA A 104 5.06 2.92 -0.34
N ASN A 105 4.89 2.32 -1.52
CA ASN A 105 5.68 1.20 -1.97
C ASN A 105 6.74 1.67 -2.97
N PHE A 106 8.01 1.51 -2.62
CA PHE A 106 9.18 1.89 -3.41
C PHE A 106 9.86 0.70 -4.11
N ALA A 107 9.26 -0.49 -4.04
CA ALA A 107 9.85 -1.68 -4.60
C ALA A 107 9.75 -1.73 -6.13
N SER A 108 10.69 -2.38 -6.80
CA SER A 108 10.70 -2.49 -8.26
C SER A 108 11.40 -3.75 -8.73
N ALA A 109 10.79 -4.46 -9.69
CA ALA A 109 11.32 -5.71 -10.27
C ALA A 109 12.64 -5.58 -11.06
N GLY A 110 13.17 -4.36 -11.20
CA GLY A 110 14.46 -4.08 -11.81
C GLY A 110 15.58 -3.74 -10.81
N ILE A 111 15.31 -3.73 -9.50
CA ILE A 111 16.31 -3.49 -8.47
C ILE A 111 17.11 -4.78 -8.25
N GLY A 112 18.13 -4.98 -9.08
CA GLY A 112 19.13 -6.03 -8.85
C GLY A 112 20.12 -5.61 -7.76
N ILE A 113 20.52 -6.56 -6.92
CA ILE A 113 21.66 -6.40 -5.99
C ILE A 113 22.98 -6.17 -6.77
N LEU A 114 23.05 -6.63 -8.03
CA LEU A 114 24.21 -6.42 -8.89
C LEU A 114 24.11 -5.13 -9.70
N ASN A 115 25.19 -4.35 -9.66
CA ASN A 115 25.32 -3.07 -10.37
C ASN A 115 25.03 -3.21 -11.88
N ASP A 116 25.29 -4.38 -12.47
CA ASP A 116 25.15 -4.61 -13.92
C ASP A 116 23.69 -4.83 -14.37
N THR A 117 22.77 -5.15 -13.46
CA THR A 117 21.33 -5.35 -13.77
C THR A 117 20.42 -4.24 -13.21
N GLY A 118 20.92 -3.40 -12.30
CA GLY A 118 20.15 -2.35 -11.61
C GLY A 118 20.25 -0.91 -12.17
N ILE A 119 21.10 -0.66 -13.18
CA ILE A 119 21.46 0.73 -13.59
C ILE A 119 20.25 1.59 -14.01
N GLN A 120 19.17 0.98 -14.50
CA GLN A 120 17.99 1.73 -14.93
C GLN A 120 17.07 2.20 -13.79
N PHE A 121 17.19 1.66 -12.56
CA PHE A 121 16.17 1.83 -11.51
C PHE A 121 16.67 2.42 -10.20
N VAL A 122 17.99 2.47 -9.99
CA VAL A 122 18.60 2.90 -8.71
C VAL A 122 18.48 4.42 -8.49
N SER A 123 18.55 5.24 -9.54
CA SER A 123 18.63 6.71 -9.38
C SER A 123 17.37 7.39 -8.81
N PRO A 124 16.13 7.06 -9.22
CA PRO A 124 14.95 7.72 -8.66
C PRO A 124 14.67 7.29 -7.22
N LEU A 125 14.83 6.00 -6.91
CA LEU A 125 14.46 5.42 -5.61
C LEU A 125 15.47 5.72 -4.51
N PHE A 126 16.78 5.74 -4.83
CA PHE A 126 17.82 6.09 -3.86
C PHE A 126 17.71 7.57 -3.42
N ASN A 127 17.37 8.47 -4.34
CA ASN A 127 17.13 9.88 -4.00
C ASN A 127 15.89 10.06 -3.10
N SER A 128 14.86 9.23 -3.27
CA SER A 128 13.67 9.23 -2.40
C SER A 128 13.99 8.76 -0.96
N LEU A 129 14.88 7.78 -0.79
CA LEU A 129 15.37 7.35 0.54
C LEU A 129 16.06 8.51 1.28
N ILE A 130 16.86 9.32 0.57
CA ILE A 130 17.52 10.50 1.14
C ILE A 130 16.49 11.59 1.48
N ALA A 131 15.46 11.77 0.65
CA ALA A 131 14.41 12.75 0.88
C ALA A 131 13.48 12.42 2.07
N MET A 132 13.31 11.14 2.40
CA MET A 132 12.53 10.71 3.58
C MET A 132 13.34 10.74 4.89
N SER A 133 14.67 10.84 4.80
CA SER A 133 15.57 10.87 5.96
C SER A 133 15.88 12.29 6.47
N ASN A 134 15.44 13.34 5.77
CA ASN A 134 15.66 14.75 6.13
C ASN A 134 14.31 15.43 6.42
#